data_AF-A0A7S0TNF2-F1
#
_entry.id   AF-A0A7S0TNF2-F1
#
_cell.length_a   1.000
_cell.length_b   1.000
_cell.length_c   1.000
_cell.angle_alpha   90.00
_cell.angle_beta   90.00
_cell.angle_gamma   90.00
#
_symmetry.space_group_name_H-M   'P 1'
#
loop_
_entity.id
_entity.type
_entity.pdbx_description
1 polymer ?
#
loop_
_entity_poly.entity_id
_entity_poly.type
_entity_poly.pdbx_seq_one_letter_code
_entity_poly.pdbx_strand_id
1 'polypeptide(L)'
;ERDGGLSKKRIMSAPKLSTTLAVMSRSTKFEGNPRDKVLRLYRHVQKSVPYLLHQFAIDEPASAVRANIKREFLKHGGAGDNLDPKIVNMLVFKGQMELDEALAQWKTRTHILKYVYDVVYKPHLARSKLEEVPLASTVREESEFVKRFLGR
;
A
#
# COMPACT_ATOMS: atom_id res chain seq x y z
N GLU A 1 -22.38 25.01 -54.39
CA GLU A 1 -23.23 24.88 -53.18
C GLU A 1 -23.99 23.57 -53.26
N ARG A 2 -23.95 22.60 -52.33
CA ARG A 2 -23.36 22.51 -50.99
C ARG A 2 -22.97 21.05 -50.72
N ASP A 3 -21.86 20.93 -49.99
CA ASP A 3 -21.55 19.92 -48.97
C ASP A 3 -21.45 18.44 -49.34
N GLY A 4 -20.20 18.06 -49.61
CA GLY A 4 -19.68 16.74 -49.28
C GLY A 4 -19.79 16.47 -47.78
N GLY A 5 -20.70 15.57 -47.42
CA GLY A 5 -20.79 14.99 -46.09
C GLY A 5 -20.21 13.58 -46.09
N LEU A 6 -18.89 13.44 -46.22
CA LEU A 6 -18.22 12.17 -45.95
C LEU A 6 -18.42 11.86 -44.45
N SER A 7 -19.40 11.01 -44.16
CA SER A 7 -19.72 10.54 -42.81
C SER A 7 -18.44 9.98 -42.19
N LYS A 8 -17.83 10.77 -41.30
CA LYS A 8 -16.76 10.31 -40.43
C LYS A 8 -17.39 9.22 -39.55
N LYS A 9 -17.35 7.97 -40.03
CA LYS A 9 -17.52 6.79 -39.17
C LYS A 9 -16.55 7.02 -38.03
N ARG A 10 -17.08 7.35 -36.86
CA ARG A 10 -16.33 7.44 -35.63
C ARG A 10 -15.77 6.03 -35.45
N ILE A 11 -14.54 5.81 -35.90
CA ILE A 11 -13.80 4.58 -35.62
C ILE A 11 -13.79 4.55 -34.11
N MET A 12 -14.65 3.73 -33.51
CA MET A 12 -14.62 3.52 -32.08
C MET A 12 -13.27 2.87 -31.83
N SER A 13 -12.30 3.67 -31.39
CA SER A 13 -11.03 3.19 -30.87
C SER A 13 -11.38 2.07 -29.89
N ALA A 14 -10.84 0.88 -30.12
CA ALA A 14 -11.03 -0.25 -29.23
C ALA A 14 -10.82 0.24 -27.79
N PRO A 15 -11.66 -0.17 -26.82
CA PRO A 15 -11.46 0.22 -25.44
C PRO A 15 -10.01 -0.14 -25.09
N LYS A 16 -9.24 0.86 -24.65
CA LYS A 16 -7.86 0.62 -24.22
C LYS A 16 -7.92 -0.46 -23.17
N LEU A 17 -7.37 -1.64 -23.48
CA LEU A 17 -7.44 -2.81 -22.63
C LEU A 17 -6.85 -2.43 -21.27
N SER A 18 -7.68 -2.46 -20.23
CA SER A 18 -7.20 -2.36 -18.86
C SER A 18 -6.47 -3.65 -18.51
N THR A 19 -5.47 -3.59 -17.64
CA THR A 19 -4.75 -4.80 -17.23
C THR A 19 -5.71 -5.81 -16.61
N THR A 20 -5.38 -7.10 -16.70
CA THR A 20 -6.31 -8.20 -16.34
C THR A 20 -6.80 -8.15 -14.90
N LEU A 21 -6.07 -7.49 -14.00
CA LEU A 21 -6.41 -7.34 -12.58
C LEU A 21 -7.13 -6.01 -12.25
N ALA A 22 -7.26 -5.10 -13.21
CA ALA A 22 -7.72 -3.74 -12.93
C ALA A 22 -9.19 -3.66 -12.49
N VAL A 23 -9.45 -2.89 -11.44
CA VAL A 23 -10.79 -2.60 -10.94
C VAL A 23 -11.19 -1.17 -11.29
N MET A 24 -12.36 -0.99 -11.92
CA MET A 24 -12.90 0.33 -12.25
C MET A 24 -13.27 1.12 -10.98
N SER A 25 -12.94 2.41 -10.93
CA SER A 25 -13.41 3.29 -9.85
C SER A 25 -14.93 3.49 -9.98
N ARG A 26 -15.68 3.15 -8.93
CA ARG A 26 -17.15 3.28 -8.90
C ARG A 26 -17.59 4.40 -7.97
N SER A 27 -18.56 5.20 -8.41
CA SER A 27 -19.15 6.29 -7.63
C SER A 27 -19.85 5.76 -6.38
N THR A 28 -19.69 6.46 -5.26
CA THR A 28 -20.18 6.05 -3.94
C THR A 28 -21.70 6.20 -3.75
N LYS A 29 -22.40 6.83 -4.71
CA LYS A 29 -23.85 7.09 -4.63
C LYS A 29 -24.70 5.83 -4.80
N PHE A 30 -24.12 4.75 -5.33
CA PHE A 30 -24.78 3.46 -5.49
C PHE A 30 -23.82 2.38 -4.95
N GLU A 31 -24.32 1.55 -4.03
CA GLU A 31 -23.76 0.28 -3.56
C GLU A 31 -22.91 0.21 -2.27
N GLY A 32 -23.46 -0.57 -1.35
CA GLY A 32 -22.76 -1.46 -0.43
C GLY A 32 -22.25 -0.79 0.84
N ASN A 33 -22.42 -1.46 1.98
CA ASN A 33 -21.81 -1.01 3.22
C ASN A 33 -20.28 -0.91 3.00
N PRO A 34 -19.63 0.24 3.26
CA PRO A 34 -18.18 0.40 3.05
C PRO A 34 -17.38 -0.65 3.82
N ARG A 35 -17.91 -1.16 4.94
CA ARG A 35 -17.34 -2.27 5.70
C ARG A 35 -17.17 -3.54 4.85
N ASP A 36 -18.14 -3.87 4.00
CA ASP A 36 -18.07 -5.07 3.17
C ASP A 36 -16.94 -5.00 2.14
N LYS A 37 -16.69 -3.80 1.58
CA LYS A 37 -15.60 -3.57 0.62
C LYS A 37 -14.24 -3.73 1.30
N VAL A 38 -14.09 -3.16 2.50
CA VAL A 38 -12.89 -3.33 3.33
C VAL A 38 -12.67 -4.81 3.65
N LEU A 39 -13.71 -5.54 4.08
CA LEU A 39 -13.62 -6.97 4.42
C LEU A 39 -13.30 -7.84 3.19
N ARG A 40 -13.77 -7.47 2.00
CA ARG A 40 -13.43 -8.15 0.74
C ARG A 40 -11.94 -7.95 0.42
N LEU A 41 -11.46 -6.71 0.46
CA LEU A 41 -10.05 -6.37 0.24
C LEU A 41 -9.16 -7.08 1.26
N TYR A 42 -9.48 -6.98 2.55
CA TYR A 42 -8.72 -7.62 3.62
C TYR A 42 -8.59 -9.13 3.41
N ARG A 43 -9.68 -9.82 3.09
CA ARG A 43 -9.65 -11.26 2.79
C ARG A 43 -8.81 -11.58 1.56
N HIS A 44 -8.88 -10.75 0.52
CA HIS A 44 -8.06 -10.93 -0.68
C HIS A 44 -6.57 -10.81 -0.36
N VAL A 45 -6.18 -9.76 0.36
CA VAL A 45 -4.79 -9.55 0.79
C VAL A 45 -4.29 -10.71 1.65
N GLN A 46 -5.05 -11.15 2.66
CA GLN A 46 -4.60 -12.26 3.53
C GLN A 46 -4.38 -13.58 2.78
N LYS A 47 -5.14 -13.80 1.69
CA LYS A 47 -4.99 -14.96 0.81
C LYS A 47 -3.78 -14.82 -0.13
N SER A 48 -3.48 -13.63 -0.61
CA SER A 48 -2.35 -13.39 -1.53
C SER A 48 -0.99 -13.37 -0.83
N VAL A 49 -0.92 -13.15 0.48
CA VAL A 49 0.36 -13.05 1.23
C VAL A 49 1.33 -14.20 0.95
N PRO A 50 0.98 -15.50 1.09
CA PRO A 50 1.93 -16.59 0.85
C PRO A 50 2.47 -16.60 -0.58
N TYR A 51 1.61 -16.29 -1.56
CA TYR A 51 2.01 -16.18 -2.96
C TYR A 51 3.00 -15.03 -3.17
N LEU A 52 2.73 -13.85 -2.57
CA LEU A 52 3.64 -12.71 -2.65
C LEU A 52 5.00 -13.00 -1.98
N LEU A 53 5.02 -13.66 -0.82
CA LEU A 53 6.27 -14.01 -0.15
C LEU A 53 7.15 -14.93 -1.01
N HIS A 54 6.53 -15.92 -1.64
CA HIS A 54 7.23 -16.80 -2.59
C HIS A 54 7.73 -16.02 -3.80
N GLN A 55 6.87 -15.20 -4.42
CA GLN A 55 7.20 -14.42 -5.61
C GLN A 55 8.37 -13.45 -5.40
N PHE A 56 8.49 -12.87 -4.19
CA PHE A 56 9.54 -11.93 -3.83
C PHE A 56 10.73 -12.56 -3.08
N ALA A 57 10.76 -13.89 -2.95
CA ALA A 57 11.79 -14.64 -2.21
C ALA A 57 12.04 -14.04 -0.80
N ILE A 58 10.99 -13.99 0.01
CA ILE A 58 11.03 -13.49 1.39
C ILE A 58 10.79 -14.67 2.36
N ASP A 59 11.81 -14.96 3.16
CA ASP A 59 11.82 -16.11 4.10
C ASP A 59 11.25 -15.75 5.48
N GLU A 60 10.04 -15.19 5.51
CA GLU A 60 9.34 -14.85 6.75
C GLU A 60 8.03 -15.63 6.86
N PRO A 61 7.59 -16.02 8.06
CA PRO A 61 6.38 -16.79 8.21
C PRO A 61 5.18 -15.94 7.82
N ALA A 62 4.33 -16.48 6.94
CA ALA A 62 3.13 -15.79 6.46
C ALA A 62 2.21 -15.34 7.60
N SER A 63 2.19 -16.04 8.74
CA SER A 63 1.43 -15.65 9.93
C SER A 63 1.87 -14.29 10.49
N ALA A 64 3.17 -14.04 10.59
CA ALA A 64 3.72 -12.77 11.08
C ALA A 64 3.39 -11.61 10.13
N VAL A 65 3.57 -11.84 8.82
CA VAL A 65 3.27 -10.83 7.79
C VAL A 65 1.78 -10.50 7.76
N ARG A 66 0.90 -11.50 7.86
CA ARG A 66 -0.56 -11.30 7.96
C ARG A 66 -0.96 -10.50 9.20
N ALA A 67 -0.25 -10.66 10.32
CA ALA A 67 -0.47 -9.89 11.54
C ALA A 67 -0.06 -8.42 11.38
N ASN A 68 1.07 -8.16 10.70
CA ASN A 68 1.51 -6.80 10.37
C ASN A 68 0.53 -6.10 9.43
N ILE A 69 0.07 -6.79 8.39
CA ILE A 69 -0.97 -6.26 7.49
C ILE A 69 -2.25 -5.97 8.27
N LYS A 70 -2.70 -6.87 9.16
CA LYS A 70 -3.87 -6.61 10.02
C LYS A 70 -3.68 -5.31 10.81
N ARG A 71 -2.49 -5.06 11.34
CA ARG A 71 -2.18 -3.84 12.08
C ARG A 71 -2.22 -2.60 11.20
N GLU A 72 -1.74 -2.65 9.96
CA GLU A 72 -1.91 -1.56 8.98
C GLU A 72 -3.39 -1.24 8.72
N PHE A 73 -4.23 -2.27 8.51
CA PHE A 73 -5.67 -2.06 8.38
C PHE A 73 -6.29 -1.43 9.65
N LEU A 74 -5.81 -1.82 10.84
CA LEU A 74 -6.27 -1.27 12.11
C LEU A 74 -5.77 0.17 12.36
N LYS A 75 -4.60 0.58 11.85
CA LYS A 75 -4.11 1.97 11.94
C LYS A 75 -5.12 2.96 11.34
N HIS A 76 -5.75 2.57 10.24
CA HIS A 76 -6.80 3.36 9.60
C HIS A 76 -8.21 3.08 10.14
N GLY A 77 -8.42 1.91 10.76
CA GLY A 77 -9.69 1.50 11.34
C GLY A 77 -9.95 1.98 12.77
N GLY A 78 -8.91 2.32 13.54
CA GLY A 78 -9.04 2.79 14.93
C GLY A 78 -9.71 4.16 15.09
N ALA A 79 -9.82 4.94 14.01
CA ALA A 79 -10.61 6.17 13.96
C ALA A 79 -12.13 5.90 13.76
N GLY A 80 -12.58 4.72 14.18
CA GLY A 80 -13.57 3.89 13.48
C GLY A 80 -15.06 4.12 13.71
N ASP A 81 -15.48 5.13 14.47
CA ASP A 81 -16.92 5.43 14.59
C ASP A 81 -17.39 6.55 13.64
N ASN A 82 -16.50 7.39 13.10
CA ASN A 82 -16.87 8.60 12.34
C ASN A 82 -16.03 8.84 11.06
N LEU A 83 -15.61 7.80 10.31
CA LEU A 83 -14.93 8.00 9.03
C LEU A 83 -15.93 8.18 7.87
N ASP A 84 -15.77 9.27 7.12
CA ASP A 84 -16.59 9.52 5.93
C ASP A 84 -16.51 8.35 4.93
N PRO A 85 -17.65 7.84 4.42
CA PRO A 85 -17.67 6.74 3.47
C PRO A 85 -16.84 7.00 2.20
N LYS A 86 -16.70 8.27 1.80
CA LYS A 86 -15.85 8.67 0.66
C LYS A 86 -14.37 8.37 0.93
N ILE A 87 -13.89 8.68 2.12
CA ILE A 87 -12.50 8.42 2.54
C ILE A 87 -12.26 6.91 2.57
N VAL A 88 -13.20 6.14 3.12
CA VAL A 88 -13.09 4.67 3.15
C VAL A 88 -12.99 4.09 1.74
N ASN A 89 -13.84 4.53 0.81
CA ASN A 89 -13.78 4.05 -0.58
C ASN A 89 -12.44 4.42 -1.25
N MET A 90 -11.90 5.61 -0.99
CA MET A 90 -10.57 6.00 -1.49
C MET A 90 -9.47 5.11 -0.91
N LEU A 91 -9.51 4.79 0.40
CA LEU A 91 -8.53 3.91 1.04
C LEU A 91 -8.60 2.49 0.49
N VAL A 92 -9.81 1.95 0.30
CA VAL A 92 -10.02 0.65 -0.33
C VAL A 92 -9.45 0.63 -1.74
N PHE A 93 -9.70 1.68 -2.53
CA PHE A 93 -9.16 1.79 -3.89
C PHE A 93 -7.64 1.80 -3.89
N LYS A 94 -7.01 2.60 -3.03
CA LYS A 94 -5.53 2.61 -2.88
C LYS A 94 -4.97 1.25 -2.46
N GLY A 95 -5.62 0.57 -1.52
CA GLY A 95 -5.21 -0.76 -1.08
C GLY A 95 -5.35 -1.83 -2.16
N GLN A 96 -6.38 -1.75 -3.00
CA GLN A 96 -6.53 -2.64 -4.15
C GLN A 96 -5.43 -2.38 -5.19
N MET A 97 -5.15 -1.11 -5.51
CA MET A 97 -4.06 -0.76 -6.42
C MET A 97 -2.70 -1.28 -5.94
N GLU A 98 -2.37 -1.06 -4.66
CA GLU A 98 -1.10 -1.53 -4.09
C GLU A 98 -0.94 -3.07 -4.20
N LEU A 99 -2.04 -3.81 -4.00
CA LEU A 99 -2.08 -5.25 -4.15
C LEU A 99 -1.94 -5.69 -5.62
N ASP A 100 -2.63 -5.01 -6.53
CA ASP A 100 -2.56 -5.31 -7.97
C ASP A 100 -1.13 -5.05 -8.49
N GLU A 101 -0.48 -3.96 -8.07
CA GLU A 101 0.92 -3.64 -8.38
C GLU A 101 1.88 -4.71 -7.84
N ALA A 102 1.62 -5.23 -6.64
CA ALA A 102 2.43 -6.30 -6.05
C ALA A 102 2.25 -7.64 -6.79
N LEU A 103 1.00 -8.00 -7.13
CA LEU A 103 0.69 -9.22 -7.88
C LEU A 103 1.25 -9.18 -9.30
N ALA A 104 1.20 -8.01 -9.95
CA ALA A 104 1.74 -7.78 -11.28
C ALA A 104 3.27 -7.63 -11.31
N GLN A 105 3.95 -7.70 -10.16
CA GLN A 105 5.40 -7.49 -10.05
C GLN A 105 5.87 -6.12 -10.54
N TRP A 106 5.05 -5.09 -10.38
CA TRP A 106 5.44 -3.71 -10.64
C TRP A 106 6.16 -3.08 -9.43
N LYS A 107 5.98 -3.67 -8.25
CA LYS A 107 6.78 -3.37 -7.06
C LYS A 107 8.06 -4.18 -7.04
N THR A 108 9.11 -3.63 -6.43
CA THR A 108 10.33 -4.37 -6.09
C THR A 108 10.25 -4.95 -4.67
N ARG A 109 11.14 -5.91 -4.36
CA ARG A 109 11.24 -6.56 -3.05
C ARG A 109 11.25 -5.59 -1.86
N THR A 110 11.95 -4.46 -1.99
CA THR A 110 12.06 -3.44 -0.92
C THR A 110 10.71 -2.85 -0.52
N HIS A 111 9.78 -2.70 -1.47
CA HIS A 111 8.43 -2.19 -1.19
C HIS A 111 7.63 -3.17 -0.34
N ILE A 112 7.77 -4.47 -0.59
CA ILE A 112 7.06 -5.51 0.16
C ILE A 112 7.65 -5.69 1.56
N LEU A 113 8.98 -5.57 1.68
CA LEU A 113 9.68 -5.65 2.96
C LEU A 113 9.17 -4.63 4.00
N LYS A 114 8.59 -3.50 3.58
CA LYS A 114 7.92 -2.53 4.47
C LYS A 114 6.78 -3.15 5.28
N TYR A 115 6.03 -4.09 4.70
CA TYR A 115 4.89 -4.74 5.36
C TYR A 115 5.32 -5.98 6.17
N VAL A 116 6.50 -6.53 5.84
CA VAL A 116 7.11 -7.66 6.53
C VAL A 116 7.79 -7.20 7.82
N TYR A 117 8.62 -6.17 7.71
CA TYR A 117 9.32 -5.54 8.82
C TYR A 117 8.67 -4.20 9.06
N ASP A 118 7.70 -4.18 9.96
CA ASP A 118 7.08 -2.92 10.32
C ASP A 118 8.13 -1.97 10.90
N VAL A 119 8.44 -0.96 10.09
CA VAL A 119 9.50 0.02 10.33
C VAL A 119 9.23 0.84 11.60
N VAL A 120 7.98 0.86 12.08
CA VAL A 120 7.57 1.57 13.30
C VAL A 120 7.98 0.81 14.57
N TYR A 121 7.84 -0.52 14.61
CA TYR A 121 8.21 -1.33 15.79
C TYR A 121 9.60 -1.99 15.67
N LYS A 122 10.13 -2.13 14.45
CA LYS A 122 11.51 -2.56 14.17
C LYS A 122 12.14 -1.66 13.09
N PRO A 123 12.48 -0.40 13.41
CA PRO A 123 13.12 0.52 12.46
C PRO A 123 14.50 0.07 11.93
N HIS A 124 15.00 -1.08 12.40
CA HIS A 124 16.36 -1.56 12.20
C HIS A 124 16.53 -2.62 11.11
N LEU A 125 15.50 -3.24 10.52
CA LEU A 125 15.74 -4.35 9.56
C LEU A 125 16.13 -3.96 8.12
N ALA A 126 16.04 -2.68 7.74
CA ALA A 126 16.73 -2.19 6.55
C ALA A 126 18.21 -1.86 6.83
N ARG A 127 18.59 -1.76 8.12
CA ARG A 127 19.95 -1.45 8.59
C ARG A 127 20.63 -2.63 9.28
N SER A 128 19.97 -3.75 9.55
CA SER A 128 20.42 -4.77 10.52
C SER A 128 21.54 -5.70 10.04
N LYS A 129 22.05 -5.55 8.82
CA LYS A 129 23.41 -6.05 8.51
C LYS A 129 24.52 -5.11 9.00
N LEU A 130 24.16 -3.98 9.59
CA LEU A 130 24.98 -3.15 10.49
C LEU A 130 24.50 -3.40 11.94
N GLU A 131 24.60 -4.65 12.37
CA GLU A 131 24.39 -5.11 13.74
C GLU A 131 25.31 -4.34 14.74
N GLU A 132 24.83 -4.11 15.97
CA GLU A 132 25.64 -3.85 17.18
C GLU A 132 26.40 -2.51 17.35
N VAL A 133 25.70 -1.38 17.38
CA VAL A 133 26.21 -0.17 18.07
C VAL A 133 25.19 0.29 19.11
N PRO A 134 25.58 0.50 20.40
CA PRO A 134 24.67 0.89 21.46
C PRO A 134 24.25 2.35 21.25
N LEU A 135 23.21 2.56 20.43
CA LEU A 135 22.81 3.89 19.97
C LEU A 135 21.39 4.25 20.42
N ALA A 136 21.08 4.00 21.70
CA ALA A 136 19.75 4.31 22.27
C ALA A 136 19.76 5.08 23.61
N SER A 137 20.92 5.32 24.24
CA SER A 137 21.01 6.20 25.42
C SER A 137 21.80 7.49 25.15
N THR A 138 22.83 7.45 24.30
CA THR A 138 23.72 8.60 24.06
C THR A 138 23.18 9.61 23.04
N VAL A 139 22.30 9.20 22.11
CA VAL A 139 21.76 10.11 21.04
C VAL A 139 20.69 11.07 21.57
N ARG A 140 20.22 10.90 22.80
CA ARG A 140 19.39 11.91 23.46
C ARG A 140 20.18 13.13 23.91
N GLU A 141 21.50 12.98 24.11
CA GLU A 141 22.37 14.11 24.33
C GLU A 141 22.97 14.55 23.00
N GLU A 142 22.80 15.83 22.67
CA GLU A 142 23.39 16.41 21.47
C GLU A 142 24.91 16.20 21.50
N SER A 143 25.49 15.84 20.36
CA SER A 143 26.95 15.74 20.22
C SER A 143 27.60 17.05 20.65
N GLU A 144 28.67 16.98 21.44
CA GLU A 144 29.47 18.14 21.86
C GLU A 144 29.92 19.00 20.67
N PHE A 145 30.10 18.38 19.50
CA PHE A 145 30.33 19.10 18.25
C PHE A 145 29.16 20.00 17.86
N VAL A 146 27.92 19.51 17.98
CA VAL A 146 26.70 20.25 17.63
C VAL A 146 26.46 21.40 18.61
N LYS A 147 26.71 21.20 19.91
CA LYS A 147 26.63 22.27 20.92
C LYS A 147 27.64 23.39 20.62
N ARG A 148 28.91 23.02 20.37
CA ARG A 148 29.97 23.96 19.98
C ARG A 148 29.70 24.65 18.64
N PHE A 149 29.08 23.96 17.68
CA PHE A 149 28.76 24.51 16.36
C PHE A 149 27.58 25.49 16.40
N LEU A 150 26.56 25.21 17.24
CA LEU A 150 25.38 26.08 17.40
C LEU A 150 25.59 27.20 18.44
N GLY A 151 26.74 27.22 19.12
CA GLY A 151 27.13 28.30 20.03
C GLY A 151 26.20 28.48 21.23
N ARG A 152 25.63 27.37 21.74
CA ARG A 152 24.85 27.34 22.99
C ARG A 152 25.62 26.63 24.10
#